data_AF-A0A0Q9LR84-F1
#
_entry.id   AF-A0A0Q9LR84-F1
#
_cell.length_a   1.000
_cell.length_b   1.000
_cell.length_c   1.000
_cell.angle_alpha   90.00
_cell.angle_beta   90.00
_cell.angle_gamma   90.00
#
_symmetry.space_group_name_H-M   'P 1'
#
loop_
_entity.id
_entity.type
_entity.pdbx_description
1 polymer ?
#
loop_
_entity_poly.entity_id
_entity_poly.type
_entity_poly.pdbx_seq_one_letter_code
_entity_poly.pdbx_strand_id
1 'polypeptide(L)'
;MVASPGEVEAGLAELLSLVAAPLRVGVSPASSIAAATTAVADDRVVGELTSRLVDAGRSGDDVSEVWRDYEAGGEAAAFVARAWALSERTGAPLADALGAAEQVLRARQRTRQRLASAAAGPRASMMVLTLLPLSGPVVGLACGVAPRELYLQSPLALASLGLGLVLAFVAWSWSRAILARAAA
;
A
#
# COMPACT_ATOMS: atom_id res chain seq x y z
N MET A 1 8.45 11.30 -8.14
CA MET A 1 8.37 10.07 -7.33
C MET A 1 6.89 9.70 -7.25
N VAL A 2 6.46 8.65 -7.93
CA VAL A 2 5.03 8.27 -8.02
C VAL A 2 4.56 7.79 -6.64
N ALA A 3 3.45 8.32 -6.13
CA ALA A 3 2.88 7.89 -4.86
C ALA A 3 2.53 6.40 -4.91
N SER A 4 2.82 5.67 -3.84
CA SER A 4 2.44 4.27 -3.73
C SER A 4 0.91 4.13 -3.63
N PRO A 5 0.31 3.02 -4.10
CA PRO A 5 -1.14 2.82 -4.01
C PRO A 5 -1.70 2.96 -2.58
N GLY A 6 -0.89 2.63 -1.56
CA GLY A 6 -1.27 2.78 -0.16
C GLY A 6 -1.28 4.23 0.33
N GLU A 7 -0.38 5.09 -0.18
CA GLU A 7 -0.38 6.53 0.12
C GLU A 7 -1.60 7.22 -0.50
N VAL A 8 -1.96 6.87 -1.75
CA VAL A 8 -3.16 7.37 -2.43
C VAL A 8 -4.43 7.01 -1.68
N GLU A 9 -4.55 5.76 -1.25
CA GLU A 9 -5.71 5.30 -0.50
C GLU A 9 -5.85 6.00 0.86
N ALA A 10 -4.73 6.22 1.56
CA ALA A 10 -4.73 6.93 2.85
C ALA A 10 -5.11 8.41 2.68
N GLY A 11 -4.49 9.11 1.72
CA GLY A 11 -4.79 10.52 1.44
C GLY A 11 -6.25 10.73 1.00
N LEU A 12 -6.79 9.83 0.16
CA LEU A 12 -8.20 9.87 -0.21
C LEU A 12 -9.13 9.62 0.97
N ALA A 13 -8.83 8.64 1.83
CA ALA A 13 -9.64 8.37 3.03
C ALA A 13 -9.64 9.59 3.98
N GLU A 14 -8.51 10.26 4.14
CA GLU A 14 -8.40 11.48 4.93
C GLU A 14 -9.22 12.62 4.33
N LEU A 15 -9.05 12.91 3.03
CA LEU A 15 -9.82 13.91 2.30
C LEU A 15 -11.34 13.67 2.43
N LEU A 16 -11.79 12.43 2.23
CA LEU A 16 -13.21 12.08 2.34
C LEU A 16 -13.75 12.32 3.75
N SER A 17 -12.97 12.03 4.79
CA SER A 17 -13.37 12.26 6.18
C SER A 17 -13.55 13.76 6.48
N LEU A 18 -12.69 14.60 5.91
CA LEU A 18 -12.74 16.06 6.04
C LEU A 18 -13.94 16.66 5.29
N VAL A 19 -14.31 16.10 4.14
CA VAL A 19 -15.43 16.59 3.33
C VAL A 19 -16.78 16.05 3.84
N ALA A 20 -16.85 14.78 4.26
CA ALA A 20 -18.10 14.16 4.68
C ALA A 20 -18.68 14.77 5.96
N ALA A 21 -17.84 15.18 6.92
CA ALA A 21 -18.32 15.72 8.19
C ALA A 21 -19.11 17.04 8.04
N PRO A 22 -18.62 18.07 7.33
CA PRO A 22 -19.41 19.28 7.07
C PRO A 22 -20.69 19.03 6.26
N LEU A 23 -20.64 18.13 5.27
CA LEU A 23 -21.81 17.79 4.45
C LEU A 23 -22.97 17.24 5.29
N ARG A 24 -22.70 16.45 6.33
CA ARG A 24 -23.74 15.91 7.24
C ARG A 24 -24.49 16.99 8.02
N VAL A 25 -23.87 18.16 8.20
CA VAL A 25 -24.47 19.31 8.90
C VAL A 25 -25.05 20.33 7.90
N GLY A 26 -25.16 19.96 6.62
CA GLY A 26 -25.80 20.77 5.58
C GLY A 26 -24.88 21.82 4.93
N VAL A 27 -23.56 21.73 5.16
CA VAL A 27 -22.59 22.60 4.47
C VAL A 27 -22.55 22.21 2.99
N SER A 28 -22.42 23.19 2.09
CA SER A 28 -22.38 22.91 0.65
C SER A 28 -21.14 22.08 0.26
N PRO A 29 -21.18 21.27 -0.82
CA PRO A 29 -20.02 20.53 -1.29
C PRO A 29 -18.81 21.42 -1.58
N ALA A 30 -19.01 22.53 -2.29
CA ALA A 30 -17.94 23.47 -2.64
C ALA A 30 -17.23 24.03 -1.40
N SER A 31 -17.98 24.46 -0.38
CA SER A 31 -17.39 24.95 0.87
C SER A 31 -16.72 23.84 1.69
N SER A 32 -17.25 22.62 1.65
CA SER A 32 -16.66 21.46 2.35
C SER A 32 -15.32 21.07 1.73
N ILE A 33 -15.23 21.04 0.40
CA ILE A 33 -13.99 20.78 -0.34
C ILE A 33 -12.99 21.92 -0.10
N ALA A 34 -13.42 23.18 -0.14
CA ALA A 34 -12.55 24.32 0.12
C ALA A 34 -11.94 24.29 1.53
N ALA A 35 -12.75 23.92 2.54
CA ALA A 35 -12.25 23.73 3.90
C ALA A 35 -11.24 22.57 3.97
N ALA A 36 -11.55 21.43 3.36
CA ALA A 36 -10.64 20.28 3.33
C ALA A 36 -9.31 20.60 2.65
N THR A 37 -9.31 21.42 1.60
CA THR A 37 -8.09 21.84 0.87
C THR A 37 -7.06 22.47 1.80
N THR A 38 -7.50 23.28 2.76
CA THR A 38 -6.57 23.92 3.71
C THR A 38 -5.87 22.91 4.61
N ALA A 39 -6.53 21.79 4.92
CA ALA A 39 -5.96 20.74 5.76
C ALA A 39 -5.04 19.79 4.97
N VAL A 40 -5.23 19.65 3.66
CA VAL A 40 -4.44 18.76 2.80
C VAL A 40 -3.57 19.50 1.77
N ALA A 41 -3.35 20.81 1.94
CA ALA A 41 -2.65 21.64 0.97
C ALA A 41 -1.22 21.15 0.67
N ASP A 42 -0.51 20.70 1.71
CA ASP A 42 0.85 20.17 1.61
C ASP A 42 0.90 18.66 1.25
N ASP A 43 -0.26 18.01 1.12
CA ASP A 43 -0.32 16.60 0.75
C ASP A 43 -0.02 16.42 -0.74
N ARG A 44 1.10 15.74 -1.04
CA ARG A 44 1.55 15.53 -2.43
C ARG A 44 0.59 14.70 -3.28
N VAL A 45 -0.31 13.95 -2.65
CA VAL A 45 -1.17 12.96 -3.29
C VAL A 45 -2.53 13.57 -3.59
N VAL A 46 -3.14 14.25 -2.62
CA VAL A 46 -4.48 14.81 -2.77
C VAL A 46 -4.51 16.34 -2.89
N GLY A 47 -3.39 17.04 -2.68
CA GLY A 47 -3.32 18.50 -2.75
C GLY A 47 -3.75 19.05 -4.12
N GLU A 48 -3.15 18.54 -5.20
CA GLU A 48 -3.52 18.92 -6.57
C GLU A 48 -4.98 18.60 -6.88
N LEU A 49 -5.43 17.38 -6.57
CA LEU A 49 -6.82 16.97 -6.74
C LEU A 49 -7.78 17.94 -6.05
N THR A 50 -7.53 18.25 -4.79
CA THR A 50 -8.44 19.08 -3.99
C THR A 50 -8.48 20.51 -4.52
N SER A 51 -7.34 21.05 -4.99
CA SER A 51 -7.30 22.35 -5.67
C SER A 51 -8.17 22.39 -6.93
N ARG A 52 -8.07 21.37 -7.81
CA ARG A 52 -8.91 21.24 -9.00
C ARG A 52 -10.39 21.10 -8.66
N LEU A 53 -10.73 20.35 -7.60
CA LEU A 53 -12.11 20.22 -7.12
C LEU A 53 -12.68 21.55 -6.60
N VAL A 54 -11.88 22.36 -5.90
CA VAL A 54 -12.28 23.71 -5.46
C VAL A 54 -12.52 24.61 -6.66
N ASP A 55 -11.60 24.62 -7.63
CA ASP A 55 -11.70 25.49 -8.80
C ASP A 55 -12.90 25.14 -9.67
N ALA A 56 -13.18 23.85 -9.87
CA ALA A 56 -14.40 23.39 -10.52
C ALA A 56 -15.65 23.83 -9.75
N GLY A 57 -15.68 23.61 -8.42
CA GLY A 57 -16.80 24.00 -7.57
C GLY A 57 -17.06 25.51 -7.51
N ARG A 58 -16.02 26.35 -7.64
CA ARG A 58 -16.14 27.82 -7.71
C ARG A 58 -16.62 28.30 -9.07
N SER A 59 -16.21 27.63 -10.14
CA SER A 59 -16.58 27.97 -11.51
C SER A 59 -17.97 27.47 -11.89
N GLY A 60 -18.55 26.58 -11.09
CA GLY A 60 -19.81 25.90 -11.38
C GLY A 60 -19.65 24.74 -12.37
N ASP A 61 -18.41 24.31 -12.60
CA ASP A 61 -18.08 23.18 -13.47
C ASP A 61 -18.43 21.84 -12.79
N ASP A 62 -18.46 20.77 -13.59
CA ASP A 62 -18.80 19.43 -13.12
C ASP A 62 -17.67 18.85 -12.24
N VAL A 63 -17.90 18.81 -10.93
CA VAL A 63 -16.98 18.20 -9.95
C VAL A 63 -16.80 16.69 -10.23
N SER A 64 -17.78 16.03 -10.84
CA SER A 64 -17.65 14.64 -11.27
C SER A 64 -16.62 14.45 -12.39
N GLU A 65 -16.39 15.47 -13.22
CA GLU A 65 -15.39 15.39 -14.29
C GLU A 65 -13.98 15.36 -13.72
N VAL A 66 -13.70 16.18 -12.70
CA VAL A 66 -12.42 16.17 -11.99
C VAL A 66 -12.17 14.81 -11.33
N TRP A 67 -13.20 14.20 -10.74
CA TRP A 67 -13.09 12.85 -10.20
C TRP A 67 -12.88 11.79 -11.28
N ARG A 68 -13.51 11.93 -12.45
CA ARG A 68 -13.31 11.04 -13.61
C ARG A 68 -11.87 11.09 -14.12
N ASP A 69 -11.31 12.29 -14.27
CA ASP A 69 -9.90 12.48 -14.63
C ASP A 69 -8.97 11.77 -13.63
N TYR A 70 -9.35 11.78 -12.36
CA TYR A 70 -8.55 11.19 -11.28
C TYR A 70 -8.70 9.66 -11.16
N GLU A 71 -9.63 9.00 -11.88
CA GLU A 71 -9.77 7.53 -11.85
C GLU A 71 -8.46 6.81 -12.26
N ALA A 72 -7.68 7.43 -13.16
CA ALA A 72 -6.39 6.90 -13.60
C ALA A 72 -5.35 6.85 -12.46
N GLY A 73 -5.60 7.52 -11.33
CA GLY A 73 -4.78 7.48 -10.12
C GLY A 73 -4.83 6.14 -9.36
N GLY A 74 -5.69 5.21 -9.78
CA GLY A 74 -5.74 3.83 -9.27
C GLY A 74 -7.13 3.42 -8.76
N GLU A 75 -7.22 2.17 -8.28
CA GLU A 75 -8.52 1.57 -7.90
C GLU A 75 -9.24 2.35 -6.79
N ALA A 76 -8.51 2.92 -5.83
CA ALA A 76 -9.08 3.74 -4.77
C ALA A 76 -9.71 5.03 -5.33
N ALA A 77 -9.03 5.71 -6.26
CA ALA A 77 -9.56 6.91 -6.90
C ALA A 77 -10.78 6.59 -7.76
N ALA A 78 -10.73 5.53 -8.56
CA ALA A 78 -11.85 5.05 -9.35
C ALA A 78 -13.09 4.70 -8.49
N PHE A 79 -12.86 4.09 -7.33
CA PHE A 79 -13.95 3.78 -6.41
C PHE A 79 -14.65 5.04 -5.87
N VAL A 80 -13.87 6.06 -5.48
CA VAL A 80 -14.41 7.34 -5.00
C VAL A 80 -15.14 8.10 -6.10
N ALA A 81 -14.57 8.17 -7.30
CA ALA A 81 -15.21 8.82 -8.45
C ALA A 81 -16.57 8.20 -8.79
N ARG A 82 -16.66 6.86 -8.75
CA ARG A 82 -17.92 6.14 -8.97
C ARG A 82 -18.93 6.37 -7.85
N ALA A 83 -18.50 6.42 -6.59
CA ALA A 83 -19.37 6.72 -5.46
C ALA A 83 -19.96 8.14 -5.56
N TRP A 84 -19.13 9.11 -5.96
CA TRP A 84 -19.54 10.48 -6.21
C TRP A 84 -20.56 10.55 -7.37
N ALA A 85 -20.21 10.02 -8.54
CA ALA A 85 -21.08 10.03 -9.71
C ALA A 85 -22.41 9.29 -9.46
N LEU A 86 -22.40 8.23 -8.65
CA LEU A 86 -23.62 7.52 -8.26
C LEU A 86 -24.52 8.40 -7.39
N SER A 87 -23.96 9.12 -6.42
CA SER A 87 -24.71 10.06 -5.58
C SER A 87 -25.33 11.17 -6.42
N GLU A 88 -24.59 11.78 -7.34
CA GLU A 88 -25.13 12.82 -8.23
C GLU A 88 -26.24 12.29 -9.13
N ARG A 89 -26.07 11.11 -9.73
CA ARG A 89 -27.07 10.51 -10.64
C ARG A 89 -28.35 10.07 -9.93
N THR A 90 -28.25 9.67 -8.66
CA THR A 90 -29.40 9.14 -7.89
C THR A 90 -30.02 10.19 -6.96
N GLY A 91 -29.34 11.32 -6.74
CA GLY A 91 -29.71 12.30 -5.73
C GLY A 91 -29.53 11.81 -4.29
N ALA A 92 -28.86 10.66 -4.08
CA ALA A 92 -28.60 10.14 -2.75
C ALA A 92 -27.66 11.08 -1.97
N PRO A 93 -27.77 11.18 -0.63
CA PRO A 93 -26.95 12.08 0.17
C PRO A 93 -25.45 11.81 -0.04
N LEU A 94 -24.75 12.81 -0.59
CA LEU A 94 -23.32 12.71 -0.89
C LEU A 94 -22.50 12.42 0.37
N ALA A 95 -22.90 12.97 1.51
CA ALA A 95 -22.26 12.71 2.80
C ALA A 95 -22.20 11.21 3.16
N ASP A 96 -23.25 10.46 2.83
CA ASP A 96 -23.34 9.03 3.11
C ASP A 96 -22.50 8.23 2.11
N ALA A 97 -22.52 8.62 0.83
CA ALA A 97 -21.69 8.00 -0.20
C ALA A 97 -20.18 8.16 0.10
N LEU A 98 -19.75 9.38 0.44
CA LEU A 98 -18.36 9.66 0.81
C LEU A 98 -17.97 9.00 2.14
N GLY A 99 -18.87 8.99 3.12
CA GLY A 99 -18.65 8.29 4.38
C GLY A 99 -18.53 6.78 4.21
N ALA A 100 -19.35 6.16 3.37
CA ALA A 100 -19.23 4.75 3.03
C ALA A 100 -17.91 4.47 2.29
N ALA A 101 -17.53 5.35 1.35
CA ALA A 101 -16.28 5.20 0.63
C ALA A 101 -15.06 5.30 1.57
N GLU A 102 -15.04 6.29 2.47
CA GLU A 102 -14.04 6.44 3.53
C GLU A 102 -13.90 5.14 4.36
N GLN A 103 -15.02 4.59 4.82
CA GLN A 103 -15.02 3.37 5.63
C GLN A 103 -14.42 2.18 4.88
N VAL A 104 -14.74 2.04 3.58
CA VAL A 104 -14.17 0.99 2.73
C VAL A 104 -12.66 1.15 2.56
N LEU A 105 -12.17 2.36 2.28
CA LEU A 105 -10.73 2.62 2.16
C LEU A 105 -9.99 2.36 3.48
N ARG A 106 -10.53 2.84 4.62
CA ARG A 106 -9.94 2.55 5.94
C ARG A 106 -9.95 1.05 6.28
N ALA A 107 -10.99 0.32 5.89
CA ALA A 107 -11.06 -1.13 6.10
C ALA A 107 -9.98 -1.87 5.29
N ARG A 108 -9.77 -1.49 4.03
CA ARG A 108 -8.71 -2.02 3.17
C ARG A 108 -7.32 -1.74 3.77
N GLN A 109 -7.06 -0.51 4.23
CA GLN A 109 -5.81 -0.16 4.92
C GLN A 109 -5.57 -1.01 6.18
N ARG A 110 -6.58 -1.16 7.05
CA ARG A 110 -6.49 -1.99 8.27
C ARG A 110 -6.22 -3.46 7.94
N THR A 111 -6.84 -4.00 6.91
CA THR A 111 -6.60 -5.38 6.46
C THR A 111 -5.14 -5.56 6.02
N ARG A 112 -4.59 -4.63 5.24
CA ARG A 112 -3.17 -4.69 4.84
C ARG A 112 -2.23 -4.60 6.05
N GLN A 113 -2.51 -3.73 7.01
CA GLN A 113 -1.73 -3.63 8.24
C GLN A 113 -1.80 -4.92 9.06
N ARG A 114 -2.97 -5.53 9.19
CA ARG A 114 -3.16 -6.82 9.88
C ARG A 114 -2.40 -7.95 9.20
N LEU A 115 -2.41 -8.01 7.86
CA LEU A 115 -1.63 -8.98 7.10
C LEU A 115 -0.13 -8.77 7.29
N ALA A 116 0.33 -7.51 7.28
CA ALA A 116 1.72 -7.18 7.53
C ALA A 116 2.16 -7.58 8.95
N SER A 117 1.33 -7.33 9.97
CA SER A 117 1.61 -7.73 11.35
C SER A 117 1.53 -9.24 11.55
N ALA A 118 0.56 -9.92 10.95
CA ALA A 118 0.42 -11.37 11.03
C ALA A 118 1.58 -12.08 10.32
N ALA A 119 2.11 -11.50 9.24
CA ALA A 119 3.29 -12.00 8.54
C ALA A 119 4.60 -11.74 9.29
N ALA A 120 4.65 -10.87 10.30
CA ALA A 120 5.88 -10.53 11.03
C ALA A 120 6.47 -11.73 11.79
N GLY A 121 5.61 -12.51 12.47
CA GLY A 121 6.03 -13.72 13.19
C GLY A 121 6.61 -14.81 12.27
N PRO A 122 5.87 -15.26 11.25
CA PRO A 122 6.37 -16.22 10.27
C PRO A 122 7.63 -15.74 9.52
N ARG A 123 7.73 -14.45 9.22
CA ARG A 123 8.89 -13.86 8.54
C ARG A 123 10.14 -13.83 9.43
N ALA A 124 9.98 -13.56 10.73
CA ALA A 124 11.08 -13.62 11.70
C ALA A 124 11.65 -15.05 11.82
N SER A 125 10.78 -16.05 11.95
CA SER A 125 11.21 -17.46 12.00
C SER A 125 11.89 -17.91 10.70
N MET A 126 11.35 -17.50 9.54
CA MET A 126 12.02 -17.72 8.26
C MET A 126 13.40 -17.06 8.23
N MET A 127 13.54 -15.78 8.62
CA MET A 127 14.85 -15.11 8.66
C MET A 127 15.84 -15.86 9.57
N VAL A 128 15.44 -16.27 10.77
CA VAL A 128 16.31 -17.03 11.69
C VAL A 128 16.74 -18.36 11.06
N LEU A 129 15.80 -19.13 10.50
CA LEU A 129 16.09 -20.40 9.83
C LEU A 129 16.96 -20.22 8.57
N THR A 130 16.86 -19.07 7.90
CA THR A 130 17.67 -18.75 6.72
C THR A 130 19.08 -18.27 7.11
N LEU A 131 19.22 -17.55 8.24
CA LEU A 131 20.51 -17.09 8.77
C LEU A 131 21.31 -18.23 9.43
N LEU A 132 20.63 -19.25 9.96
CA LEU A 132 21.26 -20.37 10.63
C LEU A 132 22.31 -21.10 9.75
N PRO A 133 22.03 -21.51 8.50
CA PRO A 133 23.04 -22.10 7.62
C PRO A 133 24.11 -21.12 7.15
N LEU A 134 23.84 -19.81 7.14
CA LEU A 134 24.83 -18.77 6.81
C LEU A 134 25.85 -18.52 7.93
N SER A 135 25.55 -18.92 9.17
CA SER A 135 26.48 -18.80 10.29
C SER A 135 27.68 -19.75 10.19
N GLY A 136 27.48 -20.94 9.60
CA GLY A 136 28.51 -21.97 9.47
C GLY A 136 29.77 -21.51 8.70
N PRO A 137 29.64 -20.91 7.50
CA PRO A 137 30.76 -20.36 6.75
C PRO A 137 31.52 -19.25 7.50
N VAL A 138 30.80 -18.38 8.23
CA VAL A 138 31.40 -17.28 9.00
C VAL A 138 32.25 -17.81 10.15
N VAL A 139 31.74 -18.80 10.88
CA VAL A 139 32.49 -19.47 11.97
C VAL A 139 33.68 -20.25 11.42
N GLY A 140 33.53 -20.92 10.27
CA GLY A 140 34.62 -21.64 9.61
C GLY A 140 35.78 -20.74 9.17
N LEU A 141 35.48 -19.53 8.69
CA LEU A 141 36.47 -18.51 8.36
C LEU A 141 37.18 -17.96 9.62
N ALA A 142 36.44 -17.74 10.73
CA ALA A 142 37.00 -17.26 11.99
C ALA A 142 37.97 -18.26 12.65
N CYS A 143 37.76 -19.57 12.44
CA CYS A 143 38.66 -20.62 12.91
C CYS A 143 39.95 -20.77 12.07
N GLY A 144 40.16 -19.94 11.05
CA GLY A 144 41.42 -19.91 10.29
C GLY A 144 41.59 -21.04 9.26
N VAL A 145 40.51 -21.73 8.90
CA VAL A 145 40.56 -22.82 7.91
C VAL A 145 40.64 -22.22 6.50
N ALA A 146 41.75 -22.46 5.80
CA ALA A 146 41.95 -21.96 4.45
C ALA A 146 40.93 -22.60 3.48
N PRO A 147 40.06 -21.83 2.79
CA PRO A 147 38.99 -22.36 1.93
C PRO A 147 39.49 -23.27 0.80
N ARG A 148 40.75 -23.09 0.38
CA ARG A 148 41.41 -23.84 -0.68
C ARG A 148 41.77 -25.28 -0.31
N GLU A 149 42.06 -25.58 0.96
CA GLU A 149 42.43 -26.94 1.40
C GLU A 149 41.20 -27.78 1.75
N LEU A 150 40.10 -27.14 2.17
CA LEU A 150 38.88 -27.81 2.61
C LEU A 150 37.91 -28.16 1.45
N TYR A 151 37.87 -27.34 0.38
CA TYR A 151 36.91 -27.53 -0.72
C TYR A 151 37.43 -28.36 -1.89
N LEU A 152 38.74 -28.39 -2.16
CA LEU A 152 39.28 -29.03 -3.37
C LEU A 152 39.65 -30.52 -3.20
N GLN A 153 39.72 -31.05 -1.98
CA GLN A 153 40.03 -32.48 -1.74
C GLN A 153 38.81 -33.35 -1.43
N SER A 154 37.66 -32.79 -1.03
CA SER A 154 36.50 -33.58 -0.62
C SER A 154 35.24 -33.22 -1.43
N PRO A 155 34.79 -34.08 -2.36
CA PRO A 155 33.56 -33.84 -3.14
C PRO A 155 32.30 -33.71 -2.26
N LEU A 156 32.35 -34.26 -1.04
CA LEU A 156 31.29 -34.11 -0.04
C LEU A 156 31.12 -32.67 0.46
N ALA A 157 32.19 -31.87 0.53
CA ALA A 157 32.12 -30.47 0.96
C ALA A 157 31.49 -29.56 -0.10
N LEU A 158 31.80 -29.80 -1.38
CA LEU A 158 31.14 -29.14 -2.51
C LEU A 158 29.66 -29.52 -2.60
N ALA A 159 29.34 -30.80 -2.39
CA ALA A 159 27.96 -31.27 -2.40
C ALA A 159 27.12 -30.62 -1.29
N SER A 160 27.67 -30.50 -0.07
CA SER A 160 26.94 -29.86 1.04
C SER A 160 26.74 -28.36 0.84
N LEU A 161 27.73 -27.65 0.28
CA LEU A 161 27.61 -26.22 -0.05
C LEU A 161 26.59 -25.98 -1.16
N GLY A 162 26.65 -26.78 -2.23
CA GLY A 162 25.69 -26.74 -3.33
C GLY A 162 24.27 -27.03 -2.84
N LEU A 163 24.12 -28.04 -1.97
CA LEU A 163 22.84 -28.37 -1.35
C LEU A 163 22.32 -27.20 -0.50
N GLY A 164 23.17 -26.56 0.30
CA GLY A 164 22.81 -25.36 1.07
C GLY A 164 22.34 -24.21 0.18
N LEU A 165 23.02 -23.95 -0.93
CA LEU A 165 22.66 -22.89 -1.88
C LEU A 165 21.32 -23.18 -2.57
N VAL A 166 21.09 -24.45 -2.95
CA VAL A 166 19.82 -24.89 -3.54
C VAL A 166 18.68 -24.77 -2.54
N LEU A 167 18.87 -25.20 -1.29
CA LEU A 167 17.85 -25.04 -0.25
C LEU A 167 17.54 -23.56 0.02
N ALA A 168 18.56 -22.69 0.07
CA ALA A 168 18.36 -21.24 0.24
C ALA A 168 17.59 -20.63 -0.95
N PHE A 169 17.91 -21.04 -2.18
CA PHE A 169 17.21 -20.58 -3.37
C PHE A 169 15.75 -21.06 -3.40
N VAL A 170 15.51 -22.33 -3.06
CA VAL A 170 14.16 -22.90 -2.92
C VAL A 170 13.37 -22.15 -1.86
N ALA A 171 13.93 -21.94 -0.67
CA ALA A 171 13.29 -21.18 0.40
C ALA A 171 12.92 -19.76 -0.05
N TRP A 172 13.84 -19.05 -0.70
CA TRP A 172 13.60 -17.69 -1.20
C TRP A 172 12.49 -17.64 -2.27
N SER A 173 12.52 -18.58 -3.22
CA SER A 173 11.50 -18.68 -4.27
C SER A 173 10.12 -18.99 -3.69
N TRP A 174 10.05 -19.86 -2.68
CA TRP A 174 8.80 -20.28 -2.08
C TRP A 174 8.19 -19.19 -1.20
N SER A 175 9.00 -18.46 -0.43
CA SER A 175 8.56 -17.27 0.30
C SER A 175 8.02 -16.18 -0.64
N ARG A 176 8.68 -15.95 -1.79
CA ARG A 176 8.16 -15.02 -2.82
C ARG A 176 6.83 -15.50 -3.40
N ALA A 177 6.70 -16.79 -3.70
CA ALA A 177 5.47 -17.36 -4.25
C ALA A 177 4.29 -17.28 -3.28
N ILE A 178 4.51 -17.57 -1.99
CA ILE A 178 3.49 -17.45 -0.95
C ILE A 178 3.06 -15.99 -0.80
N LEU A 179 4.01 -15.05 -0.78
CA LEU A 179 3.70 -13.62 -0.65
C LEU A 179 2.98 -13.06 -1.89
N ALA A 180 3.36 -13.52 -3.09
CA ALA A 180 2.67 -13.16 -4.32
C ALA A 180 1.22 -13.69 -4.34
N ARG A 181 1.00 -14.92 -3.85
CA ARG A 181 -0.34 -15.52 -3.74
C ARG A 181 -1.22 -14.86 -2.68
N ALA A 182 -0.64 -14.30 -1.63
CA ALA A 182 -1.40 -13.56 -0.62
C ALA A 182 -1.75 -12.13 -1.05
N ALA A 183 -1.09 -11.62 -2.08
CA ALA A 183 -1.31 -10.27 -2.63
C ALA A 183 -2.18 -10.25 -3.91
N ALA A 184 -2.46 -11.41 -4.50
CA ALA A 184 -3.36 -11.63 -5.63
C ALA A 184 -4.74 -12.07 -5.14
#